data_AF-A0A961RSW3-F1
#
_entry.id   AF-A0A961RSW3-F1
#
_cell.length_a   1.000
_cell.length_b   1.000
_cell.length_c   1.000
_cell.angle_alpha   90.00
_cell.angle_beta   90.00
_cell.angle_gamma   90.00
#
_symmetry.space_group_name_H-M   'P 1'
#
loop_
_entity.id
_entity.type
_entity.pdbx_description
1 polymer ?
#
loop_
_entity_poly.entity_id
_entity_poly.type
_entity_poly.pdbx_seq_one_letter_code
_entity_poly.pdbx_strand_id
1 'polypeptide(L)'
;MDTISAYTTSNRKIDPSRRPRSKPDGSPDDNNRVEIGPTALAFEAWAKAGLEAPNLEAMRQYRLQRIVGELRKHDYAGLLCFDPLNIRYVTDTTNMQLWVTHNPSRACFVSADGYVVLWDYANCEHLSAHLPIVREVRTGASFFYFVSGDRVGEHAARFAGEIDDLLKSHGGGNRRLAIDRIEPEGLLALRSLGIETFQGQVVSELARAIKGPDDIKALKCAVHSCEIAMHEMQRQLRAGMSENDLWSILHAENIRHGGEWIETRILASGPRTNPWFQECGPRIIQEGDIVAFDTDLIGVYGMCCDISRTWLCGDGEPTPEQKRVYRHAHEQVHSNLALLRPGMGFREFTEKANLAPQEFRHNRYGVLAHGVGLCDEYPSL
;
A
#
# COMPACT_ATOMS: atom_id res chain seq x y z
N MET A 1 -42.67 31.43 11.95
CA MET A 1 -42.64 30.10 12.57
C MET A 1 -41.26 29.55 12.33
N ASP A 2 -40.38 29.87 13.27
CA ASP A 2 -38.97 29.50 13.25
C ASP A 2 -38.83 28.04 13.71
N THR A 3 -38.19 27.22 12.89
CA THR A 3 -37.65 25.93 13.33
C THR A 3 -36.14 25.98 13.16
N ILE A 4 -35.49 26.51 14.19
CA ILE A 4 -34.05 26.40 14.40
C ILE A 4 -33.74 24.93 14.68
N SER A 5 -32.99 24.31 13.77
CA SER A 5 -32.41 22.99 13.95
C SER A 5 -31.46 23.00 15.14
N ALA A 6 -31.74 22.18 16.15
CA ALA A 6 -30.89 22.01 17.32
C ALA A 6 -29.58 21.33 16.89
N TYR A 7 -28.52 22.11 16.71
CA TYR A 7 -27.16 21.59 16.69
C TYR A 7 -26.88 20.96 18.06
N THR A 8 -26.78 19.63 18.12
CA THR A 8 -26.22 18.93 19.27
C THR A 8 -24.71 19.21 19.30
N THR A 9 -24.33 20.29 19.95
CA THR A 9 -22.93 20.52 20.35
C THR A 9 -22.54 19.44 21.34
N SER A 10 -21.52 18.65 20.99
CA SER A 10 -20.88 17.71 21.91
C SER A 10 -20.41 18.46 23.16
N ASN A 11 -21.15 18.30 24.27
CA ASN A 11 -20.83 18.88 25.58
C ASN A 11 -19.70 18.11 26.30
N ARG A 12 -18.64 17.71 25.59
CA ARG A 12 -17.40 17.30 26.27
C ARG A 12 -16.70 18.55 26.76
N LYS A 13 -16.96 18.92 28.02
CA LYS A 13 -16.22 19.96 28.75
C LYS A 13 -14.71 19.74 28.55
N ILE A 14 -13.99 20.79 28.13
CA ILE A 14 -12.53 20.81 28.11
C ILE A 14 -12.07 20.68 29.56
N ASP A 15 -11.46 19.55 29.88
CA ASP A 15 -10.74 19.32 31.12
C ASP A 15 -9.23 19.37 30.80
N PRO A 16 -8.54 20.49 31.11
CA PRO A 16 -7.11 20.64 30.82
C PRO A 16 -6.21 19.65 31.56
N SER A 17 -6.72 18.96 32.59
CA SER A 17 -5.98 17.96 33.37
C SER A 17 -6.08 16.55 32.76
N ARG A 18 -7.03 16.32 31.85
CA ARG A 18 -7.23 15.04 31.20
C ARG A 18 -6.22 14.89 30.06
N ARG A 19 -5.18 14.10 30.30
CA ARG A 19 -4.30 13.65 29.21
C ARG A 19 -5.18 12.96 28.15
N PRO A 20 -5.04 13.31 26.85
CA PRO A 20 -5.71 12.59 25.79
C PRO A 20 -5.39 11.11 25.95
N ARG A 21 -6.42 10.26 25.92
CA ARG A 21 -6.18 8.82 25.84
C ARG A 21 -5.64 8.53 24.43
N SER A 22 -4.70 7.59 24.34
CA SER A 22 -4.17 7.10 23.07
C SER A 22 -4.52 5.62 22.91
N LYS A 23 -4.72 5.21 21.67
CA LYS A 23 -4.78 3.81 21.27
C LYS A 23 -3.40 3.14 21.42
N PRO A 24 -3.31 1.80 21.33
CA PRO A 24 -2.04 1.08 21.44
C PRO A 24 -0.94 1.54 20.46
N ASP A 25 -1.32 2.13 19.33
CA ASP A 25 -0.40 2.63 18.30
C ASP A 25 0.00 4.11 18.45
N GLY A 26 -0.41 4.74 19.56
CA GLY A 26 -0.16 6.15 19.87
C GLY A 26 -1.19 7.13 19.29
N SER A 27 -2.06 6.70 18.36
CA SER A 27 -3.09 7.56 17.77
C SER A 27 -4.17 7.94 18.80
N PRO A 28 -4.88 9.08 18.65
CA PRO A 28 -5.86 9.53 19.63
C PRO A 28 -7.00 8.53 19.87
N ASP A 29 -7.30 8.19 21.12
CA ASP A 29 -8.49 7.38 21.48
C ASP A 29 -9.74 8.27 21.51
N ASP A 30 -10.15 8.71 20.32
CA ASP A 30 -11.34 9.51 20.08
C ASP A 30 -12.14 8.93 18.90
N ASN A 31 -13.40 8.58 19.16
CA ASN A 31 -14.31 8.00 18.19
C ASN A 31 -14.64 8.95 17.02
N ASN A 32 -14.52 10.26 17.24
CA ASN A 32 -14.87 11.28 16.25
C ASN A 32 -13.63 11.92 15.59
N ARG A 33 -12.44 11.32 15.76
CA ARG A 33 -11.22 11.80 15.10
C ARG A 33 -11.31 11.64 13.58
N VAL A 34 -10.58 12.48 12.85
CA VAL A 34 -10.49 12.39 11.38
C VAL A 34 -9.64 11.20 10.94
N GLU A 35 -8.51 10.97 11.61
CA GLU A 35 -7.59 9.85 11.31
C GLU A 35 -8.30 8.49 11.40
N ILE A 36 -8.32 7.74 10.31
CA ILE A 36 -8.86 6.37 10.30
C ILE A 36 -7.83 5.38 10.85
N GLY A 37 -7.94 4.10 10.48
CA GLY A 37 -7.00 3.06 10.86
C GLY A 37 -7.70 1.78 11.30
N PRO A 38 -6.97 0.89 12.00
CA PRO A 38 -7.52 -0.39 12.42
C PRO A 38 -8.74 -0.23 13.32
N THR A 39 -9.67 -1.17 13.18
CA THR A 39 -10.89 -1.23 14.01
C THR A 39 -10.60 -1.82 15.39
N ALA A 40 -11.54 -1.66 16.33
CA ALA A 40 -11.44 -2.29 17.65
C ALA A 40 -11.30 -3.82 17.54
N LEU A 41 -11.98 -4.44 16.57
CA LEU A 41 -11.87 -5.87 16.26
C LEU A 41 -10.42 -6.28 15.99
N ALA A 42 -9.69 -5.50 15.18
CA ALA A 42 -8.30 -5.77 14.86
C ALA A 42 -7.39 -5.63 16.09
N PHE A 43 -7.52 -4.53 16.85
CA PHE A 43 -6.74 -4.35 18.08
C PHE A 43 -6.98 -5.46 19.11
N GLU A 44 -8.21 -5.92 19.28
CA GLU A 44 -8.54 -7.02 20.18
C GLU A 44 -7.91 -8.35 19.72
N ALA A 45 -7.92 -8.63 18.42
CA ALA A 45 -7.29 -9.82 17.85
C ALA A 45 -5.76 -9.78 18.08
N TRP A 46 -5.11 -8.65 17.84
CA TRP A 46 -3.68 -8.48 18.07
C TRP A 46 -3.30 -8.62 19.54
N ALA A 47 -4.08 -8.04 20.44
CA ALA A 47 -3.86 -8.19 21.88
C ALA A 47 -3.95 -9.66 22.32
N LYS A 48 -4.93 -10.41 21.80
CA LYS A 48 -5.06 -11.86 22.07
C LYS A 48 -3.88 -12.67 21.50
N ALA A 49 -3.36 -12.27 20.35
CA ALA A 49 -2.20 -12.89 19.72
C ALA A 49 -0.84 -12.45 20.32
N GLY A 50 -0.84 -11.50 21.27
CA GLY A 50 0.38 -10.97 21.86
C GLY A 50 1.21 -10.12 20.89
N LEU A 51 0.57 -9.53 19.87
CA LEU A 51 1.22 -8.65 18.90
C LEU A 51 1.27 -7.22 19.42
N GLU A 52 2.42 -6.58 19.26
CA GLU A 52 2.61 -5.17 19.58
C GLU A 52 2.20 -4.30 18.38
N ALA A 53 1.32 -3.32 18.62
CA ALA A 53 0.97 -2.33 17.61
C ALA A 53 2.15 -1.39 17.30
N PRO A 54 2.28 -0.86 16.07
CA PRO A 54 3.32 0.10 15.72
C PRO A 54 3.15 1.43 16.45
N ASN A 55 4.21 2.18 16.73
CA ASN A 55 4.09 3.61 17.03
C ASN A 55 4.02 4.40 15.71
N LEU A 56 2.86 5.01 15.41
CA LEU A 56 2.66 5.67 14.12
C LEU A 56 3.55 6.90 13.92
N GLU A 57 3.81 7.68 14.96
CA GLU A 57 4.67 8.86 14.88
C GLU A 57 6.12 8.47 14.55
N ALA A 58 6.65 7.47 15.24
CA ALA A 58 7.99 6.93 14.99
C ALA A 58 8.09 6.32 13.59
N MET A 59 7.07 5.58 13.16
CA MET A 59 6.99 5.00 11.82
C MET A 59 7.03 6.08 10.72
N ARG A 60 6.19 7.11 10.84
CA ARG A 60 6.15 8.26 9.91
C ARG A 60 7.50 8.96 9.84
N GLN A 61 8.11 9.23 10.99
CA GLN A 61 9.41 9.91 11.06
C GLN A 61 10.54 9.07 10.45
N TYR A 62 10.54 7.75 10.68
CA TYR A 62 11.50 6.83 10.08
C TYR A 62 11.42 6.87 8.55
N ARG A 63 10.21 6.74 7.98
CA ARG A 63 9.99 6.74 6.53
C ARG A 63 10.46 8.04 5.87
N LEU A 64 10.14 9.19 6.47
CA LEU A 64 10.63 10.49 5.99
C LEU A 64 12.16 10.56 6.01
N GLN A 65 12.80 10.11 7.08
CA GLN A 65 14.26 10.07 7.16
C GLN A 65 14.88 9.15 6.11
N ARG A 66 14.22 8.04 5.75
CA ARG A 66 14.67 7.17 4.67
C ARG A 66 14.64 7.88 3.32
N ILE A 67 13.55 8.57 3.00
CA ILE A 67 13.45 9.36 1.74
C ILE A 67 14.51 10.47 1.69
N VAL A 68 14.64 11.24 2.77
CA VAL A 68 15.68 12.29 2.89
C VAL A 68 17.08 11.70 2.70
N GLY A 69 17.33 10.51 3.28
CA GLY A 69 18.58 9.79 3.11
C GLY A 69 18.88 9.43 1.66
N GLU A 70 17.90 8.88 0.94
CA GLU A 70 18.06 8.55 -0.49
C GLU A 70 18.20 9.81 -1.36
N LEU A 71 17.45 10.88 -1.09
CA LEU A 71 17.61 12.16 -1.79
C LEU A 71 19.04 12.70 -1.69
N ARG A 72 19.62 12.70 -0.49
CA ARG A 72 21.00 13.14 -0.26
C ARG A 72 22.03 12.25 -0.95
N LYS A 73 21.83 10.93 -0.96
CA LYS A 73 22.73 9.99 -1.65
C LYS A 73 22.76 10.22 -3.15
N HIS A 74 21.62 10.59 -3.74
CA HIS A 74 21.47 10.82 -5.17
C HIS A 74 21.72 12.27 -5.61
N ASP A 75 22.01 13.17 -4.67
CA ASP A 75 22.18 14.62 -4.90
C ASP A 75 20.95 15.26 -5.57
N TYR A 76 19.77 14.95 -5.02
CA TYR A 76 18.50 15.56 -5.43
C TYR A 76 18.02 16.57 -4.39
N ALA A 77 17.49 17.69 -4.86
CA ALA A 77 16.90 18.74 -4.03
C ALA A 77 15.58 18.30 -3.38
N GLY A 78 14.83 17.42 -4.06
CA GLY A 78 13.60 16.85 -3.54
C GLY A 78 13.05 15.72 -4.39
N LEU A 79 12.03 15.06 -3.85
CA LEU A 79 11.20 14.07 -4.51
C LEU A 79 9.79 14.63 -4.62
N LEU A 80 9.22 14.56 -5.83
CA LEU A 80 7.83 14.87 -6.12
C LEU A 80 7.08 13.57 -6.44
N CYS A 81 6.09 13.24 -5.61
CA CYS A 81 5.28 12.05 -5.71
C CYS A 81 3.87 12.36 -6.22
N PHE A 82 3.41 11.68 -7.26
CA PHE A 82 2.00 11.55 -7.62
C PHE A 82 1.47 10.13 -7.44
N ASP A 83 2.35 9.14 -7.29
CA ASP A 83 1.93 7.78 -6.96
C ASP A 83 1.34 7.77 -5.53
N PRO A 84 0.07 7.36 -5.34
CA PRO A 84 -0.57 7.43 -4.03
C PRO A 84 0.08 6.52 -2.99
N LEU A 85 0.82 5.49 -3.39
CA LEU A 85 1.56 4.62 -2.47
C LEU A 85 2.86 5.30 -1.99
N ASN A 86 3.50 6.11 -2.84
CA ASN A 86 4.63 6.94 -2.42
C ASN A 86 4.17 8.11 -1.55
N ILE A 87 3.03 8.74 -1.87
CA ILE A 87 2.41 9.75 -0.99
C ILE A 87 2.09 9.13 0.37
N ARG A 88 1.52 7.91 0.40
CA ARG A 88 1.27 7.16 1.62
C ARG A 88 2.55 6.86 2.39
N TYR A 89 3.63 6.47 1.73
CA TYR A 89 4.90 6.22 2.42
C TYR A 89 5.47 7.47 3.10
N VAL A 90 5.45 8.62 2.40
CA VAL A 90 6.00 9.88 2.92
C VAL A 90 5.14 10.45 4.04
N THR A 91 3.82 10.45 3.89
CA THR A 91 2.90 11.23 4.74
C THR A 91 2.05 10.38 5.68
N ASP A 92 1.91 9.09 5.39
CA ASP A 92 0.95 8.17 6.00
C ASP A 92 -0.52 8.63 5.90
N THR A 93 -0.83 9.49 4.91
CA THR A 93 -2.19 9.98 4.65
C THR A 93 -2.85 9.20 3.53
N THR A 94 -4.16 9.01 3.63
CA THR A 94 -5.00 8.47 2.56
C THR A 94 -6.05 9.49 2.14
N ASN A 95 -6.37 9.50 0.85
CA ASN A 95 -7.53 10.21 0.33
C ASN A 95 -7.94 9.56 -1.00
N MET A 96 -9.04 8.80 -0.98
CA MET A 96 -9.59 8.11 -2.15
C MET A 96 -8.54 7.28 -2.91
N GLN A 97 -7.71 6.47 -2.21
CA GLN A 97 -6.54 5.79 -2.77
C GLN A 97 -6.78 5.16 -4.14
N LEU A 98 -7.83 4.35 -4.28
CA LEU A 98 -8.18 3.71 -5.56
C LEU A 98 -8.58 4.69 -6.66
N TRP A 99 -9.19 5.82 -6.34
CA TRP A 99 -9.52 6.83 -7.35
C TRP A 99 -8.27 7.58 -7.80
N VAL A 100 -7.36 7.89 -6.87
CA VAL A 100 -6.14 8.65 -7.16
C VAL A 100 -5.03 7.83 -7.83
N THR A 101 -5.11 6.49 -7.85
CA THR A 101 -4.20 5.67 -8.65
C THR A 101 -4.33 5.94 -10.15
N HIS A 102 -5.52 6.35 -10.61
CA HIS A 102 -5.82 6.63 -12.02
C HIS A 102 -6.38 8.03 -12.28
N ASN A 103 -6.44 8.88 -11.25
CA ASN A 103 -6.72 10.31 -11.36
C ASN A 103 -5.67 11.06 -10.54
N PRO A 104 -4.57 11.55 -11.13
CA PRO A 104 -3.46 12.15 -10.41
C PRO A 104 -3.85 13.52 -9.83
N SER A 105 -4.64 13.51 -8.77
CA SER A 105 -5.20 14.70 -8.14
C SER A 105 -4.44 15.14 -6.89
N ARG A 106 -3.58 14.27 -6.35
CA ARG A 106 -2.74 14.52 -5.18
C ARG A 106 -1.28 14.54 -5.60
N ALA A 107 -0.50 15.37 -4.93
CA ALA A 107 0.96 15.36 -5.06
C ALA A 107 1.62 15.60 -3.70
N CYS A 108 2.79 15.01 -3.48
CA CYS A 108 3.60 15.26 -2.29
C CYS A 108 5.01 15.66 -2.71
N PHE A 109 5.49 16.80 -2.24
CA PHE A 109 6.89 17.19 -2.34
C PHE A 109 7.59 16.96 -1.01
N VAL A 110 8.79 16.40 -1.07
CA VAL A 110 9.71 16.30 0.07
C VAL A 110 11.10 16.75 -0.33
N SER A 111 11.64 17.74 0.37
CA SER A 111 13.00 18.25 0.14
C SER A 111 14.07 17.44 0.86
N ALA A 112 15.33 17.64 0.48
CA ALA A 112 16.50 17.02 1.10
C ALA A 112 16.79 17.48 2.55
N ASP A 113 16.14 18.54 3.03
CA ASP A 113 16.14 18.96 4.44
C ASP A 113 14.93 18.42 5.24
N GLY A 114 13.99 17.71 4.59
CA GLY A 114 12.84 17.06 5.21
C GLY A 114 11.60 17.95 5.31
N TYR A 115 11.51 19.02 4.53
CA TYR A 115 10.29 19.82 4.39
C TYR A 115 9.30 19.10 3.48
N VAL A 116 8.06 18.91 3.96
CA VAL A 116 7.02 18.14 3.26
C VAL A 116 5.82 19.03 2.95
N VAL A 117 5.44 19.07 1.69
CA VAL A 117 4.24 19.77 1.20
C VAL A 117 3.34 18.76 0.51
N LEU A 118 2.06 18.77 0.86
CA LEU A 118 1.04 17.90 0.27
C LEU A 118 0.01 18.77 -0.46
N TRP A 119 -0.12 18.58 -1.77
CA TRP A 119 -1.27 19.09 -2.50
C TRP A 119 -2.36 18.03 -2.44
N ASP A 120 -3.44 18.36 -1.73
CA ASP A 120 -4.58 17.48 -1.56
C ASP A 120 -5.77 17.94 -2.41
N TYR A 121 -6.82 17.13 -2.38
CA TYR A 121 -8.09 17.47 -2.99
C TYR A 121 -8.67 18.74 -2.34
N ALA A 122 -9.25 19.64 -3.13
CA ALA A 122 -9.77 20.90 -2.61
C ALA A 122 -10.85 20.67 -1.55
N ASN A 123 -10.76 21.39 -0.42
CA ASN A 123 -11.62 21.26 0.77
C ASN A 123 -11.40 19.96 1.59
N CYS A 124 -10.35 19.19 1.31
CA CYS A 124 -9.98 17.98 2.05
C CYS A 124 -8.76 18.19 2.97
N GLU A 125 -8.38 19.43 3.27
CA GLU A 125 -7.17 19.74 4.05
C GLU A 125 -7.20 19.11 5.45
N HIS A 126 -8.40 18.96 6.02
CA HIS A 126 -8.63 18.31 7.31
C HIS A 126 -8.10 16.86 7.40
N LEU A 127 -7.96 16.16 6.26
CA LEU A 127 -7.46 14.79 6.20
C LEU A 127 -5.98 14.67 6.61
N SER A 128 -5.19 15.72 6.47
CA SER A 128 -3.74 15.67 6.69
C SER A 128 -3.19 16.83 7.52
N ALA A 129 -3.91 17.96 7.63
CA ALA A 129 -3.46 19.15 8.37
C ALA A 129 -3.22 18.91 9.88
N HIS A 130 -3.76 17.83 10.44
CA HIS A 130 -3.52 17.46 11.84
C HIS A 130 -2.20 16.70 12.04
N LEU A 131 -1.53 16.26 10.98
CA LEU A 131 -0.30 15.49 11.05
C LEU A 131 0.93 16.41 11.00
N PRO A 132 1.77 16.45 12.05
CA PRO A 132 2.94 17.34 12.09
C PRO A 132 3.99 17.06 11.02
N ILE A 133 3.96 15.90 10.36
CA ILE A 133 4.90 15.54 9.31
C ILE A 133 4.65 16.34 8.01
N VAL A 134 3.41 16.78 7.77
CA VAL A 134 3.03 17.61 6.62
C VAL A 134 3.12 19.07 7.05
N ARG A 135 4.04 19.84 6.45
CA ARG A 135 4.28 21.25 6.82
C ARG A 135 3.26 22.19 6.19
N GLU A 136 2.86 21.88 4.97
CA GLU A 136 1.86 22.65 4.24
C GLU A 136 0.90 21.69 3.55
N VAL A 137 -0.39 22.03 3.62
CA VAL A 137 -1.42 21.41 2.79
C VAL A 137 -1.88 22.46 1.77
N ARG A 138 -1.70 22.14 0.49
CA ARG A 138 -2.04 23.00 -0.66
C ARG A 138 -3.08 22.30 -1.54
N THR A 139 -3.51 22.97 -2.61
CA THR A 139 -4.40 22.40 -3.62
C THR A 139 -3.91 22.80 -5.01
N GLY A 140 -4.39 22.14 -6.07
CA GLY A 140 -4.08 22.56 -7.45
C GLY A 140 -3.00 21.74 -8.18
N ALA A 141 -2.60 20.59 -7.62
CA ALA A 141 -1.79 19.60 -8.34
C ALA A 141 -2.59 18.74 -9.33
N SER A 142 -3.91 18.94 -9.43
CA SER A 142 -4.77 18.18 -10.35
C SER A 142 -4.82 18.85 -11.73
N PHE A 143 -3.94 18.45 -12.65
CA PHE A 143 -3.87 18.99 -14.02
C PHE A 143 -4.03 17.91 -15.10
N PHE A 144 -4.99 17.00 -14.93
CA PHE A 144 -5.40 16.03 -15.95
C PHE A 144 -6.74 16.42 -16.60
N TYR A 145 -7.04 15.85 -17.76
CA TYR A 145 -8.11 16.35 -18.64
C TYR A 145 -9.50 16.39 -17.98
N PHE A 146 -9.88 15.35 -17.22
CA PHE A 146 -11.20 15.28 -16.56
C PHE A 146 -11.50 16.49 -15.67
N VAL A 147 -10.49 16.99 -14.93
CA VAL A 147 -10.67 18.11 -13.99
C VAL A 147 -10.32 19.48 -14.59
N SER A 148 -9.46 19.51 -15.60
CA SER A 148 -8.90 20.76 -16.14
C SER A 148 -9.42 21.13 -17.53
N GLY A 149 -9.97 20.18 -18.30
CA GLY A 149 -10.34 20.39 -19.70
C GLY A 149 -9.20 21.04 -20.50
N ASP A 150 -9.53 22.04 -21.30
CA ASP A 150 -8.54 22.74 -22.14
C ASP A 150 -7.58 23.65 -21.34
N ARG A 151 -7.72 23.72 -20.00
CA ARG A 151 -6.85 24.51 -19.11
C ARG A 151 -5.74 23.70 -18.44
N VAL A 152 -5.51 22.44 -18.86
CA VAL A 152 -4.41 21.59 -18.34
C VAL A 152 -3.08 22.34 -18.31
N GLY A 153 -2.70 23.01 -19.41
CA GLY A 153 -1.44 23.75 -19.49
C GLY A 153 -1.34 24.91 -18.49
N GLU A 154 -2.43 25.63 -18.25
CA GLU A 154 -2.48 26.72 -17.27
C GLU A 154 -2.30 26.19 -15.84
N HIS A 155 -3.03 25.13 -15.49
CA HIS A 155 -2.95 24.52 -14.16
C HIS A 155 -1.58 23.88 -13.91
N ALA A 156 -1.01 23.19 -14.91
CA ALA A 156 0.33 22.63 -14.84
C ALA A 156 1.41 23.71 -14.65
N ALA A 157 1.31 24.84 -15.37
CA ALA A 157 2.24 25.96 -15.23
C ALA A 157 2.16 26.59 -13.83
N ARG A 158 0.96 26.77 -13.27
CA ARG A 158 0.78 27.26 -11.90
C ARG A 158 1.42 26.32 -10.88
N PHE A 159 1.13 25.02 -10.97
CA PHE A 159 1.71 24.02 -10.08
C PHE A 159 3.25 23.97 -10.19
N ALA A 160 3.80 24.00 -11.41
CA ALA A 160 5.24 24.03 -11.62
C ALA A 160 5.91 25.26 -10.99
N GLY A 161 5.25 26.43 -11.02
CA GLY A 161 5.73 27.63 -10.33
C GLY A 161 5.85 27.43 -8.82
N GLU A 162 4.88 26.77 -8.18
CA GLU A 162 4.95 26.45 -6.74
C GLU A 162 6.10 25.49 -6.41
N ILE A 163 6.36 24.50 -7.28
CA ILE A 163 7.49 23.60 -7.11
C ILE A 163 8.83 24.34 -7.27
N ASP A 164 8.94 25.26 -8.24
CA ASP A 164 10.13 26.08 -8.42
C ASP A 164 10.42 26.95 -7.19
N ASP A 165 9.38 27.54 -6.59
CA ASP A 165 9.53 28.30 -5.36
C ASP A 165 9.99 27.43 -4.18
N LEU A 166 9.45 26.21 -4.05
CA LEU A 166 9.92 25.26 -3.04
C LEU A 166 11.37 24.84 -3.26
N LEU A 167 11.79 24.64 -4.51
CA LEU A 167 13.20 24.34 -4.83
C LEU A 167 14.12 25.53 -4.54
N LYS A 168 13.68 26.77 -4.75
CA LYS A 168 14.46 27.96 -4.35
C LYS A 168 14.59 28.07 -2.83
N SER A 169 13.52 27.77 -2.10
CA SER A 169 13.49 27.88 -0.62
C SER A 169 14.19 26.72 0.09
N HIS A 170 14.01 25.48 -0.38
CA HIS A 170 14.44 24.26 0.30
C HIS A 170 15.47 23.42 -0.48
N GLY A 171 15.75 23.78 -1.74
CA GLY A 171 16.72 23.06 -2.57
C GLY A 171 18.16 23.52 -2.39
N GLY A 172 18.44 24.61 -1.66
CA GLY A 172 19.80 25.08 -1.42
C GLY A 172 20.58 25.43 -2.69
N GLY A 173 19.89 25.86 -3.76
CA GLY A 173 20.45 26.11 -5.08
C GLY A 173 20.51 24.89 -6.00
N ASN A 174 20.24 23.68 -5.49
CA ASN A 174 20.10 22.48 -6.31
C ASN A 174 18.74 22.49 -7.03
N ARG A 175 18.76 22.27 -8.35
CA ARG A 175 17.56 22.24 -9.22
C ARG A 175 17.21 20.83 -9.72
N ARG A 176 17.82 19.79 -9.15
CA ARG A 176 17.61 18.38 -9.51
C ARG A 176 16.44 17.82 -8.72
N LEU A 177 15.34 17.52 -9.41
CA LEU A 177 14.09 17.03 -8.84
C LEU A 177 13.83 15.58 -9.30
N ALA A 178 13.69 14.67 -8.35
CA ALA A 178 13.20 13.32 -8.59
C ALA A 178 11.68 13.33 -8.72
N ILE A 179 11.11 12.64 -9.71
CA ILE A 179 9.66 12.57 -9.94
C ILE A 179 9.27 11.10 -10.19
N ASP A 180 8.29 10.57 -9.44
CA ASP A 180 7.86 9.17 -9.63
C ASP A 180 6.95 9.00 -10.86
N ARG A 181 5.90 9.80 -10.98
CA ARG A 181 4.89 9.86 -12.04
C ARG A 181 4.41 11.31 -12.13
N ILE A 182 3.99 11.75 -13.31
CA ILE A 182 3.40 13.08 -13.52
C ILE A 182 2.74 13.12 -14.91
N GLU A 183 1.69 13.93 -15.07
CA GLU A 183 1.13 14.20 -16.41
C GLU A 183 2.17 14.91 -17.30
N PRO A 184 2.17 14.67 -18.63
CA PRO A 184 3.15 15.24 -19.55
C PRO A 184 3.29 16.77 -19.45
N GLU A 185 2.18 17.50 -19.33
CA GLU A 185 2.17 18.96 -19.25
C GLU A 185 2.83 19.48 -17.97
N GLY A 186 2.69 18.76 -16.85
CA GLY A 186 3.41 19.07 -15.61
C GLY A 186 4.91 18.91 -15.77
N LEU A 187 5.35 17.81 -16.41
CA LEU A 187 6.78 17.57 -16.67
C LEU A 187 7.38 18.67 -17.56
N LEU A 188 6.68 19.04 -18.63
CA LEU A 188 7.11 20.10 -19.55
C LEU A 188 7.17 21.46 -18.86
N ALA A 189 6.17 21.79 -18.03
CA ALA A 189 6.13 23.04 -17.28
C ALA A 189 7.33 23.14 -16.31
N LEU A 190 7.64 22.08 -15.54
CA LEU A 190 8.81 22.04 -14.66
C LEU A 190 10.12 22.26 -15.44
N ARG A 191 10.30 21.58 -16.58
CA ARG A 191 11.49 21.72 -17.42
C ARG A 191 11.62 23.11 -18.03
N SER A 192 10.51 23.76 -18.37
CA SER A 192 10.53 25.13 -18.91
C SER A 192 11.05 26.16 -17.90
N LEU A 193 10.96 25.85 -16.60
CA LEU A 193 11.54 26.64 -15.51
C LEU A 193 13.02 26.30 -15.25
N GLY A 194 13.63 25.42 -16.06
CA GLY A 194 15.01 24.99 -15.86
C GLY A 194 15.21 24.06 -14.67
N ILE A 195 14.18 23.29 -14.29
CA ILE A 195 14.29 22.21 -13.29
C ILE A 195 14.78 20.94 -14.01
N GLU A 196 15.83 20.32 -13.47
CA GLU A 196 16.37 19.07 -14.00
C GLU A 196 15.60 17.89 -13.39
N THR A 197 14.94 17.09 -14.21
CA THR A 197 14.02 16.04 -13.75
C THR A 197 14.65 14.65 -13.86
N PHE A 198 14.53 13.83 -12.81
CA PHE A 198 15.10 12.49 -12.73
C PHE A 198 14.05 11.43 -12.35
N GLN A 199 14.34 10.16 -12.62
CA GLN A 199 13.48 9.02 -12.27
C GLN A 199 13.39 8.90 -10.75
N GLY A 200 12.24 9.23 -10.17
CA GLY A 200 12.02 9.28 -8.72
C GLY A 200 11.75 7.92 -8.08
N GLN A 201 11.35 6.91 -8.85
CA GLN A 201 11.13 5.58 -8.31
C GLN A 201 12.40 4.98 -7.68
N VAL A 202 13.61 5.38 -8.12
CA VAL A 202 14.86 4.94 -7.47
C VAL A 202 14.92 5.39 -6.01
N VAL A 203 14.42 6.58 -5.69
CA VAL A 203 14.40 7.13 -4.33
C VAL A 203 13.35 6.40 -3.51
N SER A 204 12.12 6.28 -4.03
CA SER A 204 11.01 5.69 -3.29
C SER A 204 11.18 4.20 -3.06
N GLU A 205 11.53 3.43 -4.09
CA GLU A 205 11.72 1.98 -4.01
C GLU A 205 12.86 1.60 -3.06
N LEU A 206 14.02 2.29 -3.15
CA LEU A 206 15.15 2.01 -2.26
C LEU A 206 14.90 2.46 -0.82
N ALA A 207 14.14 3.54 -0.61
CA ALA A 207 13.71 3.94 0.73
C ALA A 207 12.80 2.87 1.35
N ARG A 208 11.75 2.48 0.61
CA ARG A 208 10.71 1.51 1.00
C ARG A 208 11.24 0.08 1.17
N ALA A 209 12.29 -0.31 0.44
CA ALA A 209 12.87 -1.65 0.54
C ALA A 209 13.34 -2.03 1.95
N ILE A 210 13.68 -1.05 2.80
CA ILE A 210 14.12 -1.29 4.18
C ILE A 210 13.08 -0.75 5.16
N LYS A 211 12.42 -1.67 5.88
CA LYS A 211 11.37 -1.38 6.85
C LYS A 211 11.96 -1.01 8.21
N GLY A 212 11.38 -0.01 8.86
CA GLY A 212 11.71 0.35 10.24
C GLY A 212 11.09 -0.63 11.24
N PRO A 213 11.45 -0.53 12.53
CA PRO A 213 10.89 -1.39 13.57
C PRO A 213 9.36 -1.34 13.63
N ASP A 214 8.76 -0.15 13.52
CA ASP A 214 7.32 0.02 13.55
C ASP A 214 6.64 -0.38 12.23
N ASP A 215 7.32 -0.27 11.08
CA ASP A 215 6.83 -0.88 9.84
C ASP A 215 6.70 -2.41 9.98
N ILE A 216 7.68 -3.06 10.62
CA ILE A 216 7.64 -4.51 10.86
C ILE A 216 6.52 -4.88 11.84
N LYS A 217 6.24 -4.07 12.86
CA LYS A 217 5.08 -4.28 13.75
C LYS A 217 3.77 -4.16 12.98
N ALA A 218 3.62 -3.12 12.17
CA ALA A 218 2.45 -2.92 11.32
C ALA A 218 2.25 -4.10 10.34
N LEU A 219 3.32 -4.59 9.70
CA LEU A 219 3.27 -5.77 8.83
C LEU A 219 2.83 -7.02 9.57
N LYS A 220 3.33 -7.28 10.78
CA LYS A 220 2.89 -8.42 11.60
C LYS A 220 1.40 -8.35 11.94
N CYS A 221 0.92 -7.16 12.32
CA CYS A 221 -0.50 -6.92 12.56
C CYS A 221 -1.34 -7.14 11.29
N ALA A 222 -0.87 -6.66 10.14
CA ALA A 222 -1.54 -6.83 8.85
C ALA A 222 -1.61 -8.29 8.43
N VAL A 223 -0.50 -9.03 8.48
CA VAL A 223 -0.45 -10.46 8.15
C VAL A 223 -1.41 -11.23 9.05
N HIS A 224 -1.43 -10.96 10.35
CA HIS A 224 -2.35 -11.64 11.26
C HIS A 224 -3.81 -11.37 10.92
N SER A 225 -4.17 -10.12 10.61
CA SER A 225 -5.53 -9.76 10.17
C SER A 225 -5.90 -10.39 8.82
N CYS A 226 -4.95 -10.45 7.88
CA CYS A 226 -5.12 -11.12 6.59
C CYS A 226 -5.36 -12.63 6.79
N GLU A 227 -4.59 -13.29 7.66
CA GLU A 227 -4.77 -14.71 7.98
C GLU A 227 -6.13 -14.98 8.65
N ILE A 228 -6.64 -14.09 9.50
CA ILE A 228 -8.01 -14.20 10.04
C ILE A 228 -9.03 -14.19 8.90
N ALA A 229 -8.90 -13.26 7.94
CA ALA A 229 -9.78 -13.17 6.78
C ALA A 229 -9.67 -14.41 5.88
N MET A 230 -8.45 -14.93 5.66
CA MET A 230 -8.22 -16.17 4.91
C MET A 230 -8.85 -17.38 5.60
N HIS A 231 -8.73 -17.50 6.94
CA HIS A 231 -9.36 -18.59 7.69
C HIS A 231 -10.88 -18.52 7.60
N GLU A 232 -11.46 -17.32 7.62
CA GLU A 232 -12.90 -17.14 7.44
C GLU A 232 -13.34 -17.52 6.02
N MET A 233 -12.59 -17.10 5.00
CA MET A 233 -12.81 -17.51 3.62
C MET A 233 -12.73 -19.04 3.47
N GLN A 234 -11.70 -19.66 4.05
CA GLN A 234 -11.51 -21.12 4.02
C GLN A 234 -12.66 -21.86 4.71
N ARG A 235 -13.09 -21.38 5.89
CA ARG A 235 -14.18 -21.98 6.68
C ARG A 235 -15.50 -22.01 5.92
N GLN A 236 -15.74 -21.03 5.05
CA GLN A 236 -16.96 -20.92 4.28
C GLN A 236 -16.91 -21.60 2.89
N LEU A 237 -15.71 -22.01 2.44
CA LEU A 237 -15.53 -22.72 1.18
C LEU A 237 -16.37 -24.00 1.16
N ARG A 238 -17.24 -24.10 0.16
CA ARG A 238 -18.07 -25.29 -0.10
C ARG A 238 -18.46 -25.36 -1.58
N ALA A 239 -18.65 -26.57 -2.07
CA ALA A 239 -19.17 -26.80 -3.41
C ALA A 239 -20.55 -26.13 -3.59
N GLY A 240 -20.81 -25.62 -4.79
CA GLY A 240 -22.04 -24.92 -5.14
C GLY A 240 -22.01 -23.40 -4.95
N MET A 241 -20.98 -22.83 -4.31
CA MET A 241 -20.73 -21.38 -4.32
C MET A 241 -20.02 -20.96 -5.61
N SER A 242 -20.19 -19.71 -6.03
CA SER A 242 -19.32 -19.13 -7.04
C SER A 242 -17.95 -18.73 -6.45
N GLU A 243 -16.93 -18.61 -7.29
CA GLU A 243 -15.64 -18.02 -6.91
C GLU A 243 -15.82 -16.60 -6.34
N ASN A 244 -16.69 -15.80 -6.94
CA ASN A 244 -17.05 -14.47 -6.45
C ASN A 244 -17.65 -14.50 -5.03
N ASP A 245 -18.55 -15.45 -4.75
CA ASP A 245 -19.14 -15.57 -3.40
C ASP A 245 -18.05 -15.85 -2.36
N LEU A 246 -17.11 -16.75 -2.68
CA LEU A 246 -15.99 -17.07 -1.80
C LEU A 246 -15.06 -15.87 -1.60
N TRP A 247 -14.62 -15.25 -2.70
CA TRP A 247 -13.67 -14.13 -2.65
C TRP A 247 -14.24 -12.89 -1.96
N SER A 248 -15.56 -12.67 -2.04
CA SER A 248 -16.24 -11.59 -1.33
C SER A 248 -16.02 -11.60 0.19
N ILE A 249 -15.73 -12.77 0.77
CA ILE A 249 -15.45 -12.94 2.20
C ILE A 249 -14.12 -12.28 2.56
N LEU A 250 -13.08 -12.48 1.74
CA LEU A 250 -11.77 -11.85 1.94
C LEU A 250 -11.89 -10.32 1.90
N HIS A 251 -12.65 -9.79 0.94
CA HIS A 251 -12.96 -8.35 0.88
C HIS A 251 -13.66 -7.87 2.16
N ALA A 252 -14.75 -8.53 2.56
CA ALA A 252 -15.54 -8.11 3.70
C ALA A 252 -14.72 -8.14 4.99
N GLU A 253 -13.98 -9.22 5.24
CA GLU A 253 -13.17 -9.35 6.44
C GLU A 253 -11.98 -8.38 6.46
N ASN A 254 -11.35 -8.09 5.32
CA ASN A 254 -10.31 -7.06 5.24
C ASN A 254 -10.85 -5.70 5.71
N ILE A 255 -11.98 -5.27 5.15
CA ILE A 255 -12.61 -3.99 5.49
C ILE A 255 -13.05 -3.95 6.96
N ARG A 256 -13.61 -5.04 7.50
CA ARG A 256 -14.03 -5.12 8.91
C ARG A 256 -12.88 -4.90 9.89
N HIS A 257 -11.65 -5.29 9.53
CA HIS A 257 -10.45 -5.08 10.34
C HIS A 257 -9.82 -3.69 10.12
N GLY A 258 -10.26 -2.95 9.10
CA GLY A 258 -9.72 -1.63 8.74
C GLY A 258 -8.60 -1.70 7.71
N GLY A 259 -8.56 -2.75 6.89
CA GLY A 259 -7.77 -2.76 5.66
C GLY A 259 -8.45 -1.99 4.53
N GLU A 260 -7.81 -1.94 3.37
CA GLU A 260 -8.12 -0.93 2.35
C GLU A 260 -8.68 -1.53 1.04
N TRP A 261 -7.94 -2.40 0.34
CA TRP A 261 -8.39 -3.02 -0.91
C TRP A 261 -7.64 -4.33 -1.24
N ILE A 262 -7.93 -4.91 -2.40
CA ILE A 262 -7.19 -6.05 -2.99
C ILE A 262 -6.79 -5.65 -4.41
N GLU A 263 -5.52 -5.85 -4.77
CA GLU A 263 -4.89 -5.33 -6.01
C GLU A 263 -5.33 -6.10 -7.26
N THR A 264 -5.64 -7.40 -7.11
CA THR A 264 -5.93 -8.29 -8.25
C THR A 264 -7.30 -8.96 -8.13
N ARG A 265 -7.57 -9.92 -9.02
CA ARG A 265 -8.69 -10.87 -8.92
C ARG A 265 -8.19 -12.30 -8.94
N ILE A 266 -7.05 -12.59 -8.34
CA ILE A 266 -6.41 -13.91 -8.43
C ILE A 266 -7.03 -14.88 -7.41
N LEU A 267 -8.20 -15.42 -7.77
CA LEU A 267 -8.81 -16.60 -7.15
C LEU A 267 -9.48 -17.41 -8.25
N ALA A 268 -9.10 -18.68 -8.39
CA ALA A 268 -9.64 -19.56 -9.41
C ALA A 268 -9.88 -20.96 -8.87
N SER A 269 -10.85 -21.66 -9.46
CA SER A 269 -11.28 -22.99 -9.02
C SER A 269 -11.26 -24.03 -10.14
N GLY A 270 -10.89 -25.26 -9.78
CA GLY A 270 -10.83 -26.42 -10.65
C GLY A 270 -9.93 -26.19 -11.87
N PRO A 271 -10.41 -26.40 -13.10
CA PRO A 271 -9.60 -26.25 -14.31
C PRO A 271 -9.19 -24.79 -14.59
N ARG A 272 -9.81 -23.80 -13.95
CA ARG A 272 -9.45 -22.38 -14.14
C ARG A 272 -8.13 -22.00 -13.45
N THR A 273 -7.59 -22.85 -12.58
CA THR A 273 -6.27 -22.61 -11.99
C THR A 273 -5.12 -22.80 -12.97
N ASN A 274 -5.38 -23.36 -14.17
CA ASN A 274 -4.37 -23.57 -15.21
C ASN A 274 -4.91 -23.18 -16.62
N PRO A 275 -4.29 -22.22 -17.33
CA PRO A 275 -3.15 -21.41 -16.88
C PRO A 275 -3.53 -20.49 -15.71
N TRP A 276 -2.56 -20.21 -14.83
CA TRP A 276 -2.67 -19.25 -13.74
C TRP A 276 -2.92 -17.84 -14.28
N PHE A 277 -3.36 -16.90 -13.42
CA PHE A 277 -3.86 -15.56 -13.76
C PHE A 277 -5.26 -15.49 -14.39
N GLN A 278 -6.00 -16.59 -14.47
CA GLN A 278 -7.44 -16.49 -14.73
C GLN A 278 -8.13 -15.83 -13.53
N GLU A 279 -8.95 -14.82 -13.81
CA GLU A 279 -9.55 -13.99 -12.77
C GLU A 279 -10.77 -14.63 -12.10
N CYS A 280 -10.95 -14.36 -10.82
CA CYS A 280 -12.12 -14.71 -10.03
C CYS A 280 -13.41 -14.27 -10.74
N GLY A 281 -14.38 -15.17 -10.84
CA GLY A 281 -15.57 -14.93 -11.64
C GLY A 281 -16.80 -15.72 -11.21
N PRO A 282 -17.77 -15.91 -12.12
CA PRO A 282 -19.05 -16.55 -11.80
C PRO A 282 -18.98 -18.09 -11.79
N ARG A 283 -17.81 -18.72 -11.95
CA ARG A 283 -17.72 -20.19 -11.98
C ARG A 283 -18.19 -20.74 -10.64
N ILE A 284 -19.08 -21.73 -10.70
CA ILE A 284 -19.52 -22.49 -9.54
C ILE A 284 -18.43 -23.52 -9.18
N ILE A 285 -17.94 -23.44 -7.95
CA ILE A 285 -16.95 -24.35 -7.37
C ILE A 285 -17.60 -25.73 -7.17
N GLN A 286 -16.90 -26.79 -7.57
CA GLN A 286 -17.35 -28.17 -7.49
C GLN A 286 -16.61 -28.93 -6.38
N GLU A 287 -17.21 -30.02 -5.91
CA GLU A 287 -16.55 -30.97 -4.99
C GLU A 287 -15.28 -31.54 -5.66
N GLY A 288 -14.16 -31.57 -4.92
CA GLY A 288 -12.86 -32.03 -5.41
C GLY A 288 -12.08 -31.02 -6.25
N ASP A 289 -12.63 -29.83 -6.51
CA ASP A 289 -11.87 -28.76 -7.15
C ASP A 289 -10.70 -28.31 -6.26
N ILE A 290 -9.55 -28.06 -6.86
CA ILE A 290 -8.54 -27.19 -6.25
C ILE A 290 -9.01 -25.74 -6.34
N VAL A 291 -8.90 -25.00 -5.25
CA VAL A 291 -9.15 -23.56 -5.19
C VAL A 291 -7.83 -22.89 -4.85
N ALA A 292 -7.23 -22.24 -5.85
CA ALA A 292 -5.97 -21.53 -5.70
C ALA A 292 -6.24 -20.03 -5.75
N PHE A 293 -5.60 -19.29 -4.85
CA PHE A 293 -5.75 -17.85 -4.78
C PHE A 293 -4.45 -17.19 -4.31
N ASP A 294 -4.33 -15.93 -4.68
CA ASP A 294 -3.38 -14.98 -4.12
C ASP A 294 -4.14 -13.91 -3.34
N THR A 295 -3.60 -13.46 -2.21
CA THR A 295 -4.30 -12.44 -1.42
C THR A 295 -4.17 -11.07 -2.05
N ASP A 296 -3.00 -10.68 -2.55
CA ASP A 296 -2.75 -9.38 -3.19
C ASP A 296 -3.38 -8.21 -2.40
N LEU A 297 -3.32 -8.29 -1.06
CA LEU A 297 -4.26 -7.58 -0.19
C LEU A 297 -3.58 -6.38 0.46
N ILE A 298 -4.15 -5.19 0.31
CA ILE A 298 -3.75 -4.02 1.08
C ILE A 298 -4.57 -3.98 2.36
N GLY A 299 -3.91 -4.36 3.45
CA GLY A 299 -4.52 -4.63 4.74
C GLY A 299 -4.49 -3.45 5.70
N VAL A 300 -4.62 -3.76 6.98
CA VAL A 300 -4.57 -2.77 8.06
C VAL A 300 -3.25 -1.99 8.02
N TYR A 301 -3.29 -0.73 8.46
CA TYR A 301 -2.17 0.21 8.32
C TYR A 301 -1.68 0.43 6.87
N GLY A 302 -2.44 0.00 5.86
CA GLY A 302 -2.07 0.07 4.45
C GLY A 302 -0.94 -0.86 4.05
N MET A 303 -0.66 -1.88 4.86
CA MET A 303 0.41 -2.84 4.60
C MET A 303 -0.09 -3.97 3.70
N CYS A 304 0.69 -4.27 2.66
CA CYS A 304 0.44 -5.36 1.74
C CYS A 304 0.69 -6.72 2.41
N CYS A 305 -0.27 -7.60 2.27
CA CYS A 305 -0.21 -9.01 2.65
C CYS A 305 -0.37 -9.83 1.38
N ASP A 306 0.76 -10.23 0.82
CA ASP A 306 0.84 -11.00 -0.42
C ASP A 306 1.23 -12.46 -0.12
N ILE A 307 0.21 -13.33 -0.08
CA ILE A 307 0.29 -14.70 0.41
C ILE A 307 -0.63 -15.58 -0.44
N SER A 308 -0.04 -16.42 -1.28
CA SER A 308 -0.76 -17.45 -2.01
C SER A 308 -1.04 -18.72 -1.20
N ARG A 309 -2.22 -19.33 -1.38
CA ARG A 309 -2.56 -20.69 -0.90
C ARG A 309 -3.37 -21.47 -1.93
N THR A 310 -3.36 -22.79 -1.79
CA THR A 310 -4.22 -23.69 -2.57
C THR A 310 -4.94 -24.64 -1.62
N TRP A 311 -6.26 -24.68 -1.73
CA TRP A 311 -7.14 -25.55 -0.96
C TRP A 311 -7.79 -26.60 -1.85
N LEU A 312 -8.27 -27.68 -1.25
CA LEU A 312 -9.19 -28.61 -1.87
C LEU A 312 -10.61 -28.26 -1.41
N CYS A 313 -11.55 -28.13 -2.33
CA CYS A 313 -12.95 -27.96 -2.00
C CYS A 313 -13.58 -29.32 -1.67
N GLY A 314 -14.12 -29.44 -0.45
CA GLY A 314 -14.78 -30.65 0.02
C GLY A 314 -13.92 -31.51 0.96
N ASP A 315 -14.51 -32.60 1.46
CA ASP A 315 -13.90 -33.49 2.46
C ASP A 315 -13.19 -34.72 1.83
N GLY A 316 -13.14 -34.76 0.49
CA GLY A 316 -12.47 -35.82 -0.25
C GLY A 316 -10.94 -35.80 -0.13
N GLU A 317 -10.30 -36.86 -0.63
CA GLU A 317 -8.84 -36.93 -0.72
C GLU A 317 -8.33 -36.24 -2.00
N PRO A 318 -7.26 -35.41 -1.94
CA PRO A 318 -6.67 -34.87 -3.14
C PRO A 318 -6.04 -35.99 -3.97
N THR A 319 -6.11 -35.87 -5.30
CA THR A 319 -5.57 -36.86 -6.22
C THR A 319 -4.04 -36.99 -6.07
N PRO A 320 -3.45 -38.13 -6.47
CA PRO A 320 -1.99 -38.28 -6.45
C PRO A 320 -1.26 -37.16 -7.20
N GLU A 321 -1.83 -36.67 -8.30
CA GLU A 321 -1.25 -35.57 -9.08
C GLU A 321 -1.36 -34.23 -8.35
N GLN A 322 -2.51 -33.90 -7.75
CA GLN A 322 -2.65 -32.69 -6.92
C GLN A 322 -1.65 -32.68 -5.77
N LYS A 323 -1.48 -33.83 -5.08
CA LYS A 323 -0.48 -34.01 -4.02
C LYS A 323 0.95 -33.83 -4.52
N ARG A 324 1.26 -34.33 -5.73
CA ARG A 324 2.58 -34.22 -6.37
C ARG A 324 2.92 -32.76 -6.68
N VAL A 325 2.02 -32.05 -7.37
CA VAL A 325 2.22 -30.64 -7.76
C VAL A 325 2.33 -29.74 -6.54
N TYR A 326 1.44 -29.89 -5.55
CA TYR A 326 1.50 -29.11 -4.31
C TYR A 326 2.84 -29.29 -3.58
N ARG A 327 3.34 -30.54 -3.51
CA ARG A 327 4.62 -30.84 -2.87
C ARG A 327 5.78 -30.12 -3.57
N HIS A 328 5.82 -30.11 -4.90
CA HIS A 328 6.84 -29.38 -5.64
C HIS A 328 6.79 -27.87 -5.37
N ALA A 329 5.60 -27.26 -5.34
CA ALA A 329 5.45 -25.84 -5.02
C ALA A 329 5.94 -25.52 -3.59
N HIS A 330 5.51 -26.32 -2.60
CA HIS A 330 5.94 -26.20 -1.21
C HIS A 330 7.47 -26.34 -1.07
N GLU A 331 8.06 -27.38 -1.65
CA GLU A 331 9.51 -27.61 -1.62
C GLU A 331 10.29 -26.46 -2.28
N GLN A 332 9.80 -25.91 -3.39
CA GLN A 332 10.41 -24.76 -4.04
C GLN A 332 10.44 -23.53 -3.14
N VAL A 333 9.30 -23.13 -2.59
CA VAL A 333 9.18 -21.95 -1.72
C VAL A 333 10.07 -22.10 -0.48
N HIS A 334 9.99 -23.24 0.21
CA HIS A 334 10.76 -23.44 1.44
C HIS A 334 12.26 -23.59 1.22
N SER A 335 12.69 -24.19 0.09
CA SER A 335 14.12 -24.24 -0.26
C SER A 335 14.68 -22.85 -0.57
N ASN A 336 13.91 -22.03 -1.30
CA ASN A 336 14.33 -20.67 -1.66
C ASN A 336 14.33 -19.74 -0.44
N LEU A 337 13.33 -19.85 0.43
CA LEU A 337 13.28 -19.11 1.70
C LEU A 337 14.53 -19.36 2.55
N ALA A 338 15.03 -20.60 2.60
CA ALA A 338 16.22 -20.96 3.37
C ALA A 338 17.54 -20.33 2.85
N LEU A 339 17.54 -19.80 1.62
CA LEU A 339 18.71 -19.11 1.06
C LEU A 339 18.83 -17.66 1.57
N LEU A 340 17.71 -17.03 1.92
CA LEU A 340 17.65 -15.59 2.22
C LEU A 340 18.43 -15.25 3.48
N ARG A 341 19.41 -14.35 3.33
CA ARG A 341 20.22 -13.83 4.44
C ARG A 341 20.81 -12.45 4.12
N PRO A 342 21.10 -11.61 5.12
CA PRO A 342 21.80 -10.35 4.90
C PRO A 342 23.12 -10.54 4.15
N GLY A 343 23.39 -9.66 3.18
CA GLY A 343 24.61 -9.66 2.36
C GLY A 343 24.57 -10.58 1.14
N MET A 344 23.52 -11.40 0.95
CA MET A 344 23.34 -12.17 -0.28
C MET A 344 22.97 -11.25 -1.45
N GLY A 345 23.63 -11.43 -2.60
CA GLY A 345 23.29 -10.69 -3.81
C GLY A 345 22.04 -11.24 -4.50
N PHE A 346 21.28 -10.37 -5.18
CA PHE A 346 20.08 -10.78 -5.95
C PHE A 346 20.38 -11.83 -7.02
N ARG A 347 21.45 -11.64 -7.79
CA ARG A 347 21.92 -12.64 -8.75
C ARG A 347 22.33 -13.95 -8.09
N GLU A 348 22.99 -13.88 -6.94
CA GLU A 348 23.39 -15.07 -6.17
C GLU A 348 22.16 -15.85 -5.72
N PHE A 349 21.08 -15.17 -5.32
CA PHE A 349 19.80 -15.80 -4.98
C PHE A 349 19.20 -16.51 -6.19
N THR A 350 19.01 -15.82 -7.32
CA THR A 350 18.41 -16.40 -8.54
C THR A 350 19.22 -17.60 -9.07
N GLU A 351 20.56 -17.56 -9.00
CA GLU A 351 21.43 -18.67 -9.44
C GLU A 351 21.38 -19.89 -8.50
N LYS A 352 21.11 -19.69 -7.21
CA LYS A 352 21.04 -20.78 -6.21
C LYS A 352 19.63 -21.30 -5.96
N ALA A 353 18.60 -20.55 -6.36
CA ALA A 353 17.22 -20.89 -6.14
C ALA A 353 16.86 -22.24 -6.76
N ASN A 354 16.06 -23.01 -6.05
CA ASN A 354 15.36 -24.17 -6.59
C ASN A 354 14.38 -23.69 -7.67
N LEU A 355 14.62 -24.11 -8.91
CA LEU A 355 13.78 -23.76 -10.05
C LEU A 355 12.73 -24.83 -10.30
N ALA A 356 11.61 -24.43 -10.89
CA ALA A 356 10.56 -25.36 -11.26
C ALA A 356 11.12 -26.48 -12.19
N PRO A 357 10.73 -27.76 -11.96
CA PRO A 357 11.01 -28.86 -12.87
C PRO A 357 10.64 -28.54 -14.32
N GLN A 358 11.34 -29.14 -15.29
CA GLN A 358 11.16 -28.84 -16.72
C GLN A 358 9.71 -28.90 -17.19
N GLU A 359 8.92 -29.86 -16.67
CA GLU A 359 7.50 -30.02 -16.98
C GLU A 359 6.62 -28.82 -16.55
N PHE A 360 7.01 -28.08 -15.51
CA PHE A 360 6.26 -26.93 -15.01
C PHE A 360 6.81 -25.59 -15.49
N ARG A 361 7.99 -25.57 -16.12
CA ARG A 361 8.67 -24.32 -16.51
C ARG A 361 7.85 -23.47 -17.48
N HIS A 362 7.03 -24.06 -18.33
CA HIS A 362 6.22 -23.30 -19.30
C HIS A 362 5.25 -22.33 -18.60
N ASN A 363 4.64 -22.75 -17.49
CA ASN A 363 3.63 -21.99 -16.74
C ASN A 363 4.14 -21.54 -15.35
N ARG A 364 5.45 -21.41 -15.16
CA ARG A 364 6.03 -20.94 -13.90
C ARG A 364 5.68 -19.47 -13.65
N TYR A 365 5.73 -19.04 -12.39
CA TYR A 365 5.54 -17.64 -12.03
C TYR A 365 6.61 -16.72 -12.64
N GLY A 366 6.31 -15.42 -12.76
CA GLY A 366 7.18 -14.45 -13.41
C GLY A 366 8.49 -14.19 -12.67
N VAL A 367 8.49 -14.40 -11.35
CA VAL A 367 9.61 -14.17 -10.42
C VAL A 367 9.69 -15.30 -9.40
N LEU A 368 10.84 -15.45 -8.75
CA LEU A 368 11.04 -16.37 -7.62
C LEU A 368 10.76 -15.69 -6.27
N ALA A 369 10.96 -14.38 -6.22
CA ALA A 369 10.68 -13.53 -5.06
C ALA A 369 10.55 -12.07 -5.51
N HIS A 370 9.84 -11.27 -4.74
CA HIS A 370 9.84 -9.82 -4.85
C HIS A 370 9.78 -9.15 -3.48
N GLY A 371 10.01 -7.83 -3.44
CA GLY A 371 9.78 -7.01 -2.26
C GLY A 371 8.29 -6.80 -2.00
N VAL A 372 7.96 -6.54 -0.74
CA VAL A 372 6.60 -6.20 -0.30
C VAL A 372 6.65 -5.16 0.82
N GLY A 373 5.69 -4.24 0.83
CA GLY A 373 5.56 -3.17 1.83
C GLY A 373 4.15 -2.59 1.85
N LEU A 374 3.96 -1.44 1.21
CA LEU A 374 2.62 -0.87 1.03
C LEU A 374 1.85 -1.48 -0.15
N CYS A 375 2.57 -2.18 -1.02
CA CYS A 375 2.14 -2.99 -2.17
C CYS A 375 3.33 -3.91 -2.53
N ASP A 376 3.31 -4.53 -3.71
CA ASP A 376 4.51 -5.10 -4.34
C ASP A 376 5.57 -4.03 -4.58
N GLU A 377 6.81 -4.33 -4.21
CA GLU A 377 7.92 -3.37 -4.19
C GLU A 377 9.20 -4.00 -4.75
N TYR A 378 10.17 -3.17 -5.12
CA TYR A 378 11.51 -3.63 -5.45
C TYR A 378 12.12 -4.45 -4.28
N PRO A 379 12.87 -5.54 -4.56
CA PRO A 379 13.30 -6.04 -5.87
C PRO A 379 12.32 -7.01 -6.53
N SER A 380 12.60 -7.39 -7.79
CA SER A 380 11.96 -8.50 -8.51
C SER A 380 13.08 -9.47 -8.93
N LEU A 381 13.03 -10.74 -8.50
CA LEU A 381 14.16 -11.70 -8.53
C LEU A 381 13.94 -12.97 -9.34
#